data_AF-A0A8H7BJZ3-F1
#
_entry.id   AF-A0A8H7BJZ3-F1
#
_cell.length_a   1.000
_cell.length_b   1.000
_cell.length_c   1.000
_cell.angle_alpha   90.00
_cell.angle_beta   90.00
_cell.angle_gamma   90.00
#
_symmetry.space_group_name_H-M   'P 1'
#
loop_
_entity.id
_entity.type
_entity.pdbx_description
1 polymer ?
#
loop_
_entity_poly.entity_id
_entity_poly.type
_entity_poly.pdbx_seq_one_letter_code
_entity_poly.pdbx_strand_id
1 'polypeptide(L)'
;MPKLQRTKTKGRSQQNDLVHRKYAVRQKDVSEQVVQHNDTNGMDITPIQGKDITISKQMKKKLRHEAWIGKLDTAYTVRKKQQKKKNNKQNELAADLDEFNDLLNTIEIKTPSNTASSAQESTEAPRPVVVPSNKIKSKKAKKKAEMQEILRFQKVMQHSAFKQDPLSTIRQHVQNTFGQS
;
A
#
# COMPACT_ATOMS: atom_id res chain seq x y z
N MET A 1 -50.50 6.60 2.40
CA MET A 1 -49.18 6.00 2.73
C MET A 1 -48.83 6.34 4.18
N PRO A 2 -48.97 5.42 5.14
CA PRO A 2 -48.67 5.70 6.55
C PRO A 2 -47.16 5.75 6.79
N LYS A 3 -46.70 6.82 7.45
CA LYS A 3 -45.29 7.05 7.79
C LYS A 3 -44.93 6.22 9.02
N LEU A 4 -44.06 5.22 8.87
CA LEU A 4 -43.48 4.48 9.99
C LEU A 4 -42.58 5.41 10.81
N GLN A 5 -42.98 5.65 12.05
CA GLN A 5 -42.15 6.32 13.06
C GLN A 5 -41.67 5.32 14.13
N ARG A 6 -40.39 5.51 14.49
CA ARG A 6 -39.68 5.07 15.71
C ARG A 6 -39.22 3.60 15.69
N THR A 7 -38.07 3.25 16.27
CA THR A 7 -37.50 3.72 17.54
C THR A 7 -35.98 3.80 17.54
N LYS A 8 -35.42 4.88 18.10
CA LYS A 8 -34.01 4.97 18.49
C LYS A 8 -33.71 3.91 19.56
N THR A 9 -32.89 2.92 19.25
CA THR A 9 -32.36 1.99 20.24
C THR A 9 -31.43 2.77 21.17
N LYS A 10 -31.88 2.94 22.43
CA LYS A 10 -31.13 3.52 23.54
C LYS A 10 -29.87 2.69 23.83
N GLY A 11 -28.89 3.38 24.40
CA GLY A 11 -27.52 2.97 24.68
C GLY A 11 -27.32 1.53 25.12
N ARG A 12 -26.30 0.91 24.51
CA ARG A 12 -25.60 -0.26 25.03
C ARG A 12 -25.11 0.08 26.44
N SER A 13 -25.76 -0.50 27.43
CA SER A 13 -25.25 -0.60 28.80
C SER A 13 -23.89 -1.29 28.72
N GLN A 14 -22.81 -0.54 28.95
CA GLN A 14 -21.52 -1.13 29.29
C GLN A 14 -21.66 -1.56 30.75
N GLN A 15 -22.20 -2.76 30.99
CA GLN A 15 -21.98 -3.46 32.24
C GLN A 15 -20.49 -3.78 32.30
N ASN A 16 -19.71 -2.83 32.79
CA ASN A 16 -18.40 -3.11 33.33
C ASN A 16 -18.66 -3.75 34.69
N ASP A 17 -18.96 -5.06 34.67
CA ASP A 17 -18.79 -5.86 35.88
C ASP A 17 -17.32 -5.71 36.26
N LEU A 18 -17.07 -4.95 37.34
CA LEU A 18 -15.76 -4.90 37.98
C LEU A 18 -15.48 -6.30 38.50
N VAL A 19 -14.92 -7.14 37.63
CA VAL A 19 -14.28 -8.39 37.99
C VAL A 19 -13.28 -8.03 39.06
N HIS A 20 -13.54 -8.54 40.26
CA HIS A 20 -12.73 -8.33 41.44
C HIS A 20 -11.30 -8.74 41.08
N ARG A 21 -10.40 -7.76 40.92
CA ARG A 21 -8.98 -8.04 40.71
C ARG A 21 -8.44 -8.72 41.97
N LYS A 22 -8.45 -10.05 42.00
CA LYS A 22 -7.70 -10.87 42.96
C LYS A 22 -6.22 -10.99 42.61
N TYR A 23 -5.67 -9.98 41.92
CA TYR A 23 -4.25 -9.92 41.57
C TYR A 23 -3.71 -8.53 41.87
N ALA A 24 -3.79 -8.12 43.13
CA ALA A 24 -2.73 -7.28 43.66
C ALA A 24 -1.51 -8.19 43.86
N VAL A 25 -0.76 -8.43 42.78
CA VAL A 25 0.59 -9.01 42.90
C VAL A 25 1.45 -7.91 43.53
N ARG A 26 1.52 -7.93 44.86
CA ARG A 26 2.69 -7.44 45.57
C ARG A 26 3.77 -8.47 45.29
N GLN A 27 4.64 -8.18 44.33
CA GLN A 27 6.09 -8.31 44.46
C GLN A 27 6.76 -7.96 43.14
N LYS A 28 7.85 -7.23 43.31
CA LYS A 28 8.75 -6.75 42.28
C LYS A 28 9.48 -7.93 41.68
N ASP A 29 8.93 -8.56 40.64
CA ASP A 29 9.71 -9.45 39.78
C ASP A 29 9.35 -9.15 38.32
N VAL A 30 10.09 -8.21 37.74
CA VAL A 30 10.13 -8.02 36.29
C VAL A 30 11.04 -9.12 35.77
N SER A 31 10.47 -10.22 35.27
CA SER A 31 11.21 -11.14 34.43
C SER A 31 11.54 -10.43 33.11
N GLU A 32 12.74 -9.86 33.03
CA GLU A 32 13.31 -9.37 31.78
C GLU A 32 13.43 -10.57 30.82
N GLN A 33 12.54 -10.65 29.83
CA GLN A 33 12.81 -11.46 28.64
C GLN A 33 13.97 -10.81 27.90
N VAL A 34 15.16 -11.37 28.10
CA VAL A 34 16.36 -11.09 27.32
C VAL A 34 16.07 -11.51 25.88
N VAL A 35 15.72 -10.55 25.03
CA VAL A 35 15.79 -10.72 23.58
C VAL A 35 17.28 -10.72 23.24
N GLN A 36 17.79 -11.91 22.95
CA GLN A 36 19.16 -12.11 22.47
C GLN A 36 19.31 -11.39 21.12
N HIS A 37 20.01 -10.26 21.11
CA HIS A 37 20.70 -9.79 19.93
C HIS A 37 22.09 -10.43 19.93
N ASN A 38 22.27 -11.44 19.08
CA ASN A 38 23.57 -12.02 18.80
C ASN A 38 24.31 -11.11 17.82
N ASP A 39 24.99 -10.09 18.33
CA ASP A 39 26.06 -9.42 17.60
C ASP A 39 27.38 -9.81 18.26
N THR A 40 28.06 -10.73 17.60
CA THR A 40 29.43 -11.14 17.88
C THR A 40 30.36 -9.95 17.74
N ASN A 41 30.85 -9.41 18.85
CA ASN A 41 32.22 -8.90 18.97
C ASN A 41 32.57 -8.78 20.45
N GLY A 42 33.62 -9.51 20.83
CA GLY A 42 33.98 -9.87 22.19
C GLY A 42 34.08 -8.71 23.17
N MET A 43 33.42 -8.89 24.31
CA MET A 43 33.84 -8.33 25.59
C MET A 43 33.22 -9.20 26.68
N ASP A 44 34.07 -9.82 27.51
CA ASP A 44 33.66 -10.69 28.61
C ASP A 44 32.66 -10.00 29.55
N ILE A 45 31.48 -10.60 29.75
CA ILE A 45 30.47 -10.11 30.68
C ILE A 45 30.42 -11.06 31.88
N THR A 46 31.13 -10.69 32.95
CA THR A 46 30.85 -11.20 34.29
C THR A 46 29.54 -10.59 34.80
N PRO A 47 28.70 -11.34 35.54
CA PRO A 47 27.40 -10.85 35.98
C PRO A 47 27.58 -9.93 37.20
N ILE A 48 27.70 -8.62 36.96
CA ILE A 48 27.71 -7.63 38.04
C ILE A 48 26.26 -7.31 38.41
N GLN A 49 25.83 -7.94 39.50
CA GLN A 49 24.64 -7.58 40.25
C GLN A 49 24.68 -6.08 40.62
N GLY A 50 23.58 -5.37 40.35
CA GLY A 50 23.15 -4.22 41.14
C GLY A 50 24.04 -2.98 41.14
N LYS A 51 24.60 -2.58 40.00
CA LYS A 51 25.20 -1.24 39.88
C LYS A 51 24.22 -0.31 39.18
N ASP A 52 23.66 0.64 39.94
CA ASP A 52 22.96 1.80 39.38
C ASP A 52 23.88 2.47 38.36
N ILE A 53 23.72 2.12 37.09
CA ILE A 53 24.41 2.82 36.00
C ILE A 53 23.88 4.23 36.09
N THR A 54 24.74 5.17 36.48
CA THR A 54 24.43 6.60 36.48
C THR A 54 24.35 7.05 35.02
N ILE A 55 23.27 6.65 34.34
CA ILE A 55 23.00 7.00 32.96
C ILE A 55 22.88 8.53 32.92
N SER A 56 23.74 9.16 32.12
CA SER A 56 23.71 10.61 31.92
C SER A 56 22.30 11.07 31.56
N LYS A 57 21.91 12.28 32.04
CA LYS A 57 20.60 12.87 31.73
C LYS A 57 20.32 12.90 30.22
N GLN A 58 21.37 13.09 29.40
CA GLN A 58 21.28 13.07 27.94
C GLN A 58 20.88 11.69 27.41
N MET A 59 21.47 10.62 27.95
CA MET A 59 21.17 9.26 27.51
C MET A 59 19.80 8.79 27.99
N LYS A 60 19.36 9.20 29.19
CA LYS A 60 17.96 8.99 29.64
C LYS A 60 16.96 9.70 28.74
N LYS A 61 17.27 10.94 28.30
CA LYS A 61 16.43 11.69 27.35
C LYS A 61 16.36 10.99 25.99
N LYS A 62 17.48 10.50 25.47
CA LYS A 62 17.55 9.73 24.22
C LYS A 62 16.72 8.45 24.29
N LEU A 63 16.89 7.64 25.35
CA LEU A 63 16.11 6.42 25.55
C LEU A 63 14.62 6.68 25.65
N ARG A 64 14.21 7.75 26.36
CA ARG A 64 12.79 8.12 26.43
C ARG A 64 12.26 8.55 25.06
N HIS A 65 13.06 9.28 24.28
CA HIS A 65 12.68 9.69 22.93
C HIS A 65 12.53 8.48 22.00
N GLU A 66 13.51 7.58 21.96
CA GLU A 66 13.47 6.36 21.16
C GLU A 66 12.30 5.44 21.56
N ALA A 67 12.07 5.26 22.87
CA ALA A 67 10.92 4.50 23.36
C ALA A 67 9.58 5.15 22.98
N TRP A 68 9.53 6.49 22.86
CA TRP A 68 8.34 7.19 22.42
C TRP A 68 8.11 7.05 20.91
N ILE A 69 9.16 7.20 20.10
CA ILE A 69 9.09 6.94 18.64
C ILE A 69 8.68 5.49 18.37
N GLY A 70 9.29 4.52 19.07
CA GLY A 70 8.92 3.11 18.97
C GLY A 70 7.44 2.86 19.28
N LYS A 71 6.86 3.56 20.28
CA LYS A 71 5.40 3.47 20.54
C LYS A 71 4.56 3.98 19.38
N LEU A 72 4.96 5.07 18.72
CA LEU A 72 4.26 5.58 17.53
C LEU A 72 4.33 4.58 16.36
N ASP A 73 5.49 3.98 16.16
CA ASP A 73 5.72 3.03 15.07
C ASP A 73 5.03 1.68 15.29
N THR A 74 4.89 1.22 16.54
CA THR A 74 4.18 -0.05 16.83
C THR A 74 2.73 -0.03 16.36
N ALA A 75 2.00 1.07 16.55
CA ALA A 75 0.62 1.19 16.07
C ALA A 75 0.54 1.17 14.54
N TYR A 76 1.47 1.86 13.86
CA TYR A 76 1.52 1.89 12.40
C TYR A 76 1.91 0.55 11.80
N THR A 77 2.92 -0.11 12.36
CA THR A 77 3.41 -1.42 11.92
C THR A 77 2.36 -2.52 12.12
N VAL A 78 1.63 -2.54 13.24
CA VAL A 78 0.52 -3.48 13.47
C VAL A 78 -0.58 -3.27 12.44
N ARG A 79 -1.00 -2.01 12.20
CA ARG A 79 -2.02 -1.67 11.20
C ARG A 79 -1.59 -2.07 9.79
N LYS A 80 -0.34 -1.78 9.41
CA LYS A 80 0.24 -2.14 8.10
C LYS A 80 0.31 -3.66 7.91
N LYS A 81 0.75 -4.40 8.94
CA LYS A 81 0.78 -5.89 8.93
C LYS A 81 -0.64 -6.46 8.78
N GLN A 82 -1.63 -5.93 9.49
CA GLN A 82 -3.01 -6.37 9.35
C GLN A 82 -3.57 -6.08 7.95
N GLN A 83 -3.22 -4.94 7.35
CA GLN A 83 -3.62 -4.60 5.99
C GLN A 83 -2.95 -5.51 4.94
N LYS A 84 -1.64 -5.80 5.05
CA LYS A 84 -0.94 -6.77 4.18
C LYS A 84 -1.61 -8.15 4.27
N LYS A 85 -1.91 -8.63 5.48
CA LYS A 85 -2.63 -9.91 5.68
C LYS A 85 -4.02 -9.93 5.05
N LYS A 86 -4.80 -8.85 5.16
CA LYS A 86 -6.12 -8.75 4.50
C LYS A 86 -6.01 -8.76 2.98
N ASN A 87 -5.06 -8.01 2.43
CA ASN A 87 -4.83 -7.96 0.98
C ASN A 87 -4.35 -9.31 0.44
N ASN A 88 -3.43 -10.01 1.13
CA ASN A 88 -2.98 -11.34 0.72
C ASN A 88 -4.09 -12.39 0.79
N LYS A 89 -4.99 -12.32 1.79
CA LYS A 89 -6.16 -13.22 1.84
C LYS A 89 -7.17 -12.97 0.72
N GLN A 90 -7.29 -11.73 0.24
CA GLN A 90 -8.19 -11.41 -0.87
C GLN A 90 -7.58 -11.72 -2.24
N ASN A 91 -6.24 -11.76 -2.30
CA ASN A 91 -5.49 -12.09 -3.50
C ASN A 91 -4.80 -13.44 -3.29
N GLU A 92 -5.56 -14.54 -3.42
CA GLU A 92 -5.06 -15.93 -3.29
C GLU A 92 -3.90 -16.27 -4.26
N LEU A 93 -3.63 -15.40 -5.24
CA LEU A 93 -2.55 -15.47 -6.22
C LEU A 93 -1.39 -14.50 -5.93
N ALA A 94 -1.39 -13.79 -4.80
CA ALA A 94 -0.26 -12.96 -4.39
C ALA A 94 0.85 -13.87 -3.81
N ALA A 95 1.50 -14.63 -4.69
CA ALA A 95 2.81 -15.20 -4.41
C ALA A 95 3.73 -14.08 -3.88
N ASP A 96 4.44 -14.34 -2.79
CA ASP A 96 5.24 -13.33 -2.10
C ASP A 96 6.43 -12.94 -2.98
N LEU A 97 6.31 -11.82 -3.69
CA LEU A 97 7.36 -11.31 -4.57
C LEU A 97 8.50 -10.61 -3.82
N ASP A 98 8.46 -10.63 -2.48
CA ASP A 98 9.52 -10.04 -1.65
C ASP A 98 10.88 -10.72 -1.93
N GLU A 99 10.89 -12.03 -2.23
CA GLU A 99 12.11 -12.78 -2.61
C GLU A 99 12.68 -12.34 -3.97
N PHE A 100 11.82 -11.96 -4.93
CA PHE A 100 12.28 -11.41 -6.21
C PHE A 100 12.91 -10.03 -6.06
N ASN A 101 12.50 -9.26 -5.05
CA ASN A 101 13.05 -7.93 -4.80
C ASN A 101 14.53 -8.01 -4.36
N ASP A 102 14.87 -8.99 -3.52
CA ASP A 102 16.25 -9.25 -3.11
C ASP A 102 17.11 -9.76 -4.29
N LEU A 103 16.54 -10.62 -5.14
CA LEU A 103 17.19 -11.06 -6.38
C LEU A 103 17.42 -9.90 -7.37
N LEU A 104 16.47 -8.99 -7.55
CA LEU A 104 16.62 -7.83 -8.45
C LEU A 104 17.69 -6.85 -7.96
N ASN A 105 17.82 -6.66 -6.65
CA ASN A 105 18.87 -5.80 -6.08
C ASN A 105 20.29 -6.39 -6.24
N THR A 106 20.39 -7.71 -6.45
CA THR A 106 21.66 -8.40 -6.68
C THR A 106 22.11 -8.35 -8.15
N ILE A 107 21.18 -8.07 -9.07
CA ILE A 107 21.51 -7.98 -10.50
C ILE A 107 22.13 -6.61 -10.78
N GLU A 108 23.46 -6.58 -10.87
CA GLU A 108 24.19 -5.43 -11.42
C GLU A 108 23.92 -5.32 -12.92
N ILE A 109 23.01 -4.43 -13.30
CA ILE A 109 22.75 -4.11 -14.70
C ILE A 109 23.95 -3.34 -15.24
N LYS A 110 24.85 -4.03 -15.96
CA LYS A 110 25.86 -3.40 -16.79
C LYS A 110 25.17 -2.69 -17.94
N THR A 111 24.87 -1.40 -17.76
CA THR A 111 24.35 -0.55 -18.84
C THR A 111 25.42 -0.40 -19.91
N PRO A 112 25.20 -0.84 -21.17
CA PRO A 112 26.09 -0.45 -22.25
C PRO A 112 25.95 1.05 -22.48
N SER A 113 27.07 1.75 -22.33
CA SER A 113 27.20 3.18 -22.53
C SER A 113 26.85 3.59 -23.96
N ASN A 114 26.03 4.63 -24.08
CA ASN A 114 26.03 5.64 -25.13
C ASN A 114 26.17 5.16 -26.59
N THR A 115 25.04 5.03 -27.26
CA THR A 115 24.93 5.48 -28.65
C THR A 115 23.86 6.55 -28.74
N ALA A 116 24.34 7.79 -28.76
CA ALA A 116 23.58 8.96 -29.15
C ALA A 116 23.05 8.75 -30.58
N SER A 117 21.75 8.91 -30.78
CA SER A 117 21.17 9.09 -32.10
C SER A 117 19.98 10.03 -32.00
N SER A 118 20.24 11.22 -32.53
CA SER A 118 19.35 12.32 -32.87
C SER A 118 17.92 11.90 -33.19
N ALA A 119 16.94 12.52 -32.53
CA ALA A 119 15.57 12.55 -33.01
C ALA A 119 15.05 13.98 -32.88
N GLN A 120 14.86 14.57 -34.07
CA GLN A 120 14.52 15.96 -34.32
C GLN A 120 13.17 16.34 -33.71
N GLU A 121 13.14 17.54 -33.14
CA GLU A 121 11.95 18.23 -32.66
C GLU A 121 11.21 18.85 -33.86
N SER A 122 10.11 18.23 -34.28
CA SER A 122 9.15 18.84 -35.21
C SER A 122 8.02 19.50 -34.43
N THR A 123 7.94 20.82 -34.55
CA THR A 123 6.85 21.67 -34.07
C THR A 123 5.63 21.50 -34.97
N GLU A 124 4.68 20.66 -34.58
CA GLU A 124 3.41 20.49 -35.29
C GLU A 124 2.25 21.17 -34.55
N ALA A 125 1.47 21.97 -35.29
CA ALA A 125 0.33 22.76 -34.84
C ALA A 125 -0.79 21.90 -34.18
N PRO A 126 -1.63 22.47 -33.30
CA PRO A 126 -2.61 21.70 -32.54
C PRO A 126 -3.77 21.26 -33.44
N ARG A 127 -3.79 19.97 -33.79
CA ARG A 127 -4.93 19.30 -34.43
C ARG A 127 -6.12 19.25 -33.44
N PRO A 128 -7.39 19.31 -33.91
CA PRO A 128 -8.53 19.10 -33.03
C PRO A 128 -8.59 17.63 -32.62
N VAL A 129 -8.08 17.32 -31.43
CA VAL A 129 -8.20 15.98 -30.84
C VAL A 129 -9.67 15.79 -30.43
N VAL A 130 -10.45 15.10 -31.26
CA VAL A 130 -11.87 14.77 -30.98
C VAL A 130 -12.01 13.78 -29.81
N VAL A 131 -10.93 13.12 -29.41
CA VAL A 131 -10.87 12.44 -28.12
C VAL A 131 -10.36 13.43 -27.08
N PRO A 132 -11.20 13.94 -26.15
CA PRO A 132 -10.69 14.76 -25.07
C PRO A 132 -9.74 13.91 -24.23
N SER A 133 -8.43 14.05 -24.50
CA SER A 133 -7.35 13.56 -23.64
C SER A 133 -7.28 14.47 -22.41
N ASN A 134 -8.40 14.52 -21.70
CA ASN A 134 -8.48 15.16 -20.41
C ASN A 134 -7.65 14.30 -19.49
N LYS A 135 -6.42 14.73 -19.21
CA LYS A 135 -5.52 14.10 -18.25
C LYS A 135 -6.32 13.83 -16.98
N ILE A 136 -6.65 12.57 -16.73
CA ILE A 136 -7.49 12.20 -15.60
C ILE A 136 -6.66 12.35 -14.34
N LYS A 137 -6.81 13.49 -13.65
CA LYS A 137 -5.94 13.88 -12.53
C LYS A 137 -6.14 13.01 -11.28
N SER A 138 -7.23 12.25 -11.17
CA SER A 138 -7.61 11.51 -9.95
C SER A 138 -7.67 9.99 -10.16
N LYS A 139 -7.13 9.24 -9.19
CA LYS A 139 -7.17 7.76 -9.17
C LYS A 139 -8.58 7.20 -9.31
N LYS A 140 -9.59 7.84 -8.69
CA LYS A 140 -11.00 7.41 -8.79
C LYS A 140 -11.55 7.61 -10.20
N ALA A 141 -11.23 8.73 -10.81
CA ALA A 141 -11.66 9.02 -12.18
C ALA A 141 -10.96 8.08 -13.18
N LYS A 142 -9.69 7.70 -12.94
CA LYS A 142 -8.98 6.70 -13.75
C LYS A 142 -9.69 5.35 -13.72
N LYS A 143 -10.04 4.86 -12.52
CA LYS A 143 -10.80 3.62 -12.34
C LYS A 143 -12.17 3.67 -13.02
N LYS A 144 -12.87 4.81 -12.96
CA LYS A 144 -14.16 4.99 -13.63
C LYS A 144 -14.02 4.96 -15.16
N ALA A 145 -13.01 5.62 -15.70
CA ALA A 145 -12.74 5.62 -17.14
C ALA A 145 -12.35 4.23 -17.63
N GLU A 146 -11.52 3.50 -16.88
CA GLU A 146 -11.16 2.12 -17.17
C GLU A 146 -12.40 1.20 -17.20
N MET A 147 -13.29 1.32 -16.22
CA MET A 147 -14.54 0.56 -16.20
C MET A 147 -15.46 0.91 -17.38
N GLN A 148 -15.55 2.19 -17.74
CA GLN A 148 -16.31 2.62 -18.93
C GLN A 148 -15.71 2.07 -20.21
N GLU A 149 -14.39 2.01 -20.31
CA GLU A 149 -13.68 1.49 -21.46
C GLU A 149 -13.88 -0.02 -21.63
N ILE A 150 -13.86 -0.78 -20.52
CA ILE A 150 -14.21 -2.21 -20.53
C ILE A 150 -15.62 -2.42 -21.09
N LEU A 151 -16.60 -1.64 -20.62
CA LEU A 151 -17.98 -1.72 -21.11
C LEU A 151 -18.08 -1.34 -22.59
N ARG A 152 -17.29 -0.35 -23.04
CA ARG A 152 -17.22 0.05 -24.45
C ARG A 152 -16.70 -1.09 -25.31
N PHE A 153 -15.62 -1.75 -24.89
CA PHE A 153 -15.05 -2.89 -25.62
C PHE A 153 -16.03 -4.06 -25.73
N GLN A 154 -16.72 -4.41 -24.64
CA GLN A 154 -17.74 -5.46 -24.67
C GLN A 154 -18.84 -5.15 -25.69
N LYS A 155 -19.28 -3.90 -25.78
CA LYS A 155 -20.27 -3.47 -26.78
C LYS A 155 -19.76 -3.57 -28.21
N VAL A 156 -18.50 -3.19 -28.47
CA VAL A 156 -17.87 -3.34 -29.79
C VAL A 156 -17.82 -4.82 -30.20
N MET A 157 -17.43 -5.71 -29.28
CA MET A 157 -17.43 -7.15 -29.53
C MET A 157 -18.82 -7.74 -29.81
N GLN A 158 -19.88 -7.14 -29.24
CA GLN A 158 -21.26 -7.57 -29.46
C GLN A 158 -21.85 -7.05 -30.78
N HIS A 159 -21.24 -6.05 -31.41
CA HIS A 159 -21.77 -5.40 -32.61
C HIS A 159 -21.78 -6.36 -33.82
N SER A 160 -22.89 -6.38 -34.56
CA SER A 160 -23.09 -7.31 -35.68
C SER A 160 -22.04 -7.10 -36.79
N ALA A 161 -21.78 -5.86 -37.20
CA ALA A 161 -20.78 -5.57 -38.24
C ALA A 161 -19.36 -6.01 -37.83
N PHE A 162 -19.01 -5.85 -36.55
CA PHE A 162 -17.69 -6.24 -36.03
C PHE A 162 -17.52 -7.76 -35.98
N LYS A 163 -18.61 -8.51 -35.72
CA LYS A 163 -18.61 -9.99 -35.76
C LYS A 163 -18.50 -10.55 -37.18
N GLN A 164 -19.05 -9.85 -38.17
CA GLN A 164 -19.01 -10.29 -39.57
C GLN A 164 -17.64 -10.01 -40.21
N ASP A 165 -17.16 -8.77 -40.10
CA ASP A 165 -15.83 -8.39 -40.59
C ASP A 165 -15.18 -7.35 -39.66
N PRO A 166 -14.30 -7.79 -38.76
CA PRO A 166 -13.65 -6.89 -37.81
C PRO A 166 -12.68 -5.94 -38.50
N LEU A 167 -11.96 -6.39 -39.54
CA LEU A 167 -10.93 -5.58 -40.20
C LEU A 167 -11.55 -4.44 -41.01
N SER A 168 -12.62 -4.72 -41.76
CA SER A 168 -13.35 -3.68 -42.50
C SER A 168 -14.00 -2.68 -41.54
N THR A 169 -14.62 -3.15 -40.47
CA THR A 169 -15.23 -2.28 -39.45
C THR A 169 -14.20 -1.37 -38.78
N ILE A 170 -13.00 -1.88 -38.47
CA ILE A 170 -11.91 -1.07 -37.92
C ILE A 170 -11.44 -0.04 -38.94
N ARG A 171 -11.24 -0.42 -40.21
CA ARG A 171 -10.85 0.52 -41.28
C ARG A 171 -11.87 1.64 -41.43
N GLN A 172 -13.16 1.30 -41.45
CA GLN A 172 -14.24 2.27 -41.52
C GLN A 172 -14.25 3.20 -40.30
N HIS A 173 -14.05 2.66 -39.09
CA HIS A 173 -13.98 3.47 -37.87
C HIS A 173 -12.79 4.45 -37.91
N VAL A 174 -11.62 3.97 -38.35
CA VAL A 174 -10.42 4.80 -38.51
C VAL A 174 -10.65 5.89 -39.55
N GLN A 175 -11.25 5.57 -40.70
CA GLN A 175 -11.62 6.56 -41.71
C GLN A 175 -12.62 7.60 -41.18
N ASN A 176 -13.65 7.17 -40.45
CA ASN A 176 -14.63 8.09 -39.86
C ASN A 176 -14.02 8.98 -38.77
N THR A 177 -13.02 8.49 -38.04
CA THR A 177 -12.42 9.20 -36.89
C THR A 177 -11.24 10.08 -37.28
N PHE A 178 -10.46 9.67 -38.28
CA PHE A 178 -9.20 10.32 -38.67
C PHE A 178 -9.13 10.71 -40.16
N GLY A 179 -10.07 10.26 -40.98
CA GLY A 179 -10.06 10.39 -42.44
C GLY A 179 -10.89 11.56 -43.00
N GLN A 180 -11.21 12.57 -42.21
CA GLN A 180 -11.58 13.88 -42.77
C GLN A 180 -10.29 14.68 -43.01
N SER A 181 -9.78 14.54 -44.23
CA SER A 181 -8.75 15.40 -44.83
C SER A 181 -9.26 15.91 -46.16
#